data_AF-A0A6A6UT68-F1
#
_entry.id   AF-A0A6A6UT68-F1
#
_cell.length_a   1.000
_cell.length_b   1.000
_cell.length_c   1.000
_cell.angle_alpha   90.00
_cell.angle_beta   90.00
_cell.angle_gamma   90.00
#
_symmetry.space_group_name_H-M   'P 1'
#
loop_
_entity.id
_entity.type
_entity.pdbx_description
1 polymer ?
#
loop_
_entity_poly.entity_id
_entity_poly.type
_entity_poly.pdbx_seq_one_letter_code
_entity_poly.pdbx_strand_id
1 'polypeptide(L)'
;CDSYHQACQPSRLTTLPSRVLYISDEHVSVFESEGVQARYSALSYVWGSGDTLRTTKATISAHTRGIARSTLPRTLEDAITITHYIGLSYIWIDALCILQDDPEDMQQEISRMDKIYSNAYVTIVAASSTDSSSGIFATDTSGHFAREIQPRAWTFQEGLLSTRKLYFTANEVSFECRDNRDATFFWHNLVSEYSSRLLTDENDKLPAVAGLARHMQIQNGGTYLAGLWAESFQSDLSWSCPEPCSRRSTQYRCPSWSWAS
;
A
#
# COMPACT_ATOMS: atom_id res chain seq x y z
N CYS A 1 16.14 -12.07 -5.87
CA CYS A 1 16.00 -10.61 -5.81
C CYS A 1 17.31 -9.96 -5.38
N ASP A 2 17.70 -10.13 -4.11
CA ASP A 2 18.82 -9.39 -3.52
C ASP A 2 20.18 -9.59 -4.20
N SER A 3 20.46 -10.81 -4.66
CA SER A 3 21.73 -11.11 -5.32
C SER A 3 21.80 -10.68 -6.79
N TYR A 4 20.66 -10.43 -7.44
CA TYR A 4 20.58 -10.38 -8.91
C TYR A 4 19.95 -9.10 -9.48
N HIS A 5 19.14 -8.38 -8.70
CA HIS A 5 18.46 -7.18 -9.18
C HIS A 5 19.25 -5.94 -8.72
N GLN A 6 19.98 -5.31 -9.64
CA GLN A 6 20.84 -4.14 -9.36
C GLN A 6 20.08 -2.95 -8.75
N ALA A 7 18.81 -2.77 -9.14
CA ALA A 7 17.93 -1.73 -8.61
C ALA A 7 17.35 -2.05 -7.21
N CYS A 8 17.17 -3.34 -6.88
CA CYS A 8 16.60 -3.81 -5.62
C CYS A 8 17.70 -3.86 -4.51
N GLN A 9 18.62 -2.88 -4.39
CA GLN A 9 19.79 -2.94 -3.48
C GLN A 9 19.50 -3.51 -2.07
N PRO A 10 20.09 -4.65 -1.67
CA PRO A 10 19.68 -5.40 -0.45
C PRO A 10 20.06 -4.73 0.87
N SER A 11 21.09 -3.89 0.84
CA SER A 11 21.74 -3.32 2.03
C SER A 11 21.18 -1.97 2.47
N ARG A 12 20.18 -1.44 1.75
CA ARG A 12 19.65 -0.10 2.03
C ARG A 12 18.76 -0.13 3.26
N LEU A 13 19.31 0.28 4.40
CA LEU A 13 18.49 0.67 5.54
C LEU A 13 17.71 1.93 5.15
N THR A 14 16.42 1.94 5.48
CA THR A 14 15.56 3.09 5.23
C THR A 14 15.08 3.64 6.56
N THR A 15 14.76 4.93 6.59
CA THR A 15 14.15 5.53 7.78
C THR A 15 12.80 4.89 8.01
N LEU A 16 12.60 4.38 9.22
CA LEU A 16 11.34 3.79 9.63
C LEU A 16 10.22 4.86 9.61
N PRO A 17 8.97 4.46 9.37
CA PRO A 17 7.79 5.29 9.63
C PRO A 17 7.78 5.81 11.07
N SER A 18 6.97 6.83 11.38
CA SER A 18 6.93 7.43 12.73
C SER A 18 6.70 6.37 13.82
N ARG A 19 5.87 5.37 13.50
CA ARG A 19 5.64 4.18 14.33
C ARG A 19 5.66 2.92 13.48
N VAL A 20 6.20 1.85 14.05
CA VAL A 20 6.18 0.49 13.51
C VAL A 20 5.90 -0.49 14.64
N LEU A 21 5.49 -1.71 14.34
CA LEU A 21 5.55 -2.78 15.33
C LEU A 21 6.97 -3.35 15.38
N TYR A 22 7.52 -3.45 16.57
CA TYR A 22 8.70 -4.24 16.85
C TYR A 22 8.30 -5.69 17.15
N ILE A 23 9.02 -6.63 16.57
CA ILE A 23 8.78 -8.07 16.68
C ILE A 23 10.04 -8.75 17.22
N SER A 24 9.84 -9.55 18.25
CA SER A 24 10.80 -10.55 18.73
C SER A 24 10.11 -11.91 18.88
N ASP A 25 10.87 -12.93 19.30
CA ASP A 25 10.36 -14.29 19.50
C ASP A 25 9.16 -14.31 20.46
N GLU A 26 9.20 -13.50 21.52
CA GLU A 26 8.20 -13.51 22.60
C GLU A 26 7.35 -12.24 22.66
N HIS A 27 7.74 -11.18 21.97
CA HIS A 27 7.16 -9.85 22.16
C HIS A 27 6.77 -9.18 20.84
N VAL A 28 5.62 -8.51 20.88
CA VAL A 28 5.17 -7.59 19.82
C VAL A 28 4.74 -6.31 20.49
N SER A 29 5.24 -5.15 20.04
CA SER A 29 4.86 -3.85 20.61
C SER A 29 4.91 -2.76 19.56
N VAL A 30 4.16 -1.67 19.80
CA VAL A 30 4.32 -0.44 19.01
C VAL A 30 5.62 0.24 19.43
N PHE A 31 6.46 0.55 18.44
CA PHE A 31 7.74 1.22 18.61
C PHE A 31 7.70 2.57 17.90
N GLU A 32 7.95 3.65 18.65
CA GLU A 32 8.18 4.97 18.09
C GLU A 32 9.60 5.00 17.52
N SER A 33 9.71 5.25 16.22
CA SER A 33 10.98 5.02 15.53
C SER A 33 12.02 6.09 15.80
N GLU A 34 11.60 7.32 16.11
CA GLU A 34 12.48 8.49 16.26
C GLU A 34 13.50 8.67 15.12
N GLY A 35 13.16 8.22 13.90
CA GLY A 35 14.02 8.30 12.73
C GLY A 35 15.08 7.20 12.60
N VAL A 36 15.01 6.14 13.42
CA VAL A 36 15.82 4.93 13.29
C VAL A 36 15.78 4.39 11.86
N GLN A 37 16.93 3.91 11.39
CA GLN A 37 17.06 3.28 10.09
C GLN A 37 17.14 1.76 10.23
N ALA A 38 16.18 1.05 9.65
CA ALA A 38 16.13 -0.41 9.69
C ALA A 38 15.39 -0.95 8.46
N ARG A 39 15.44 -2.27 8.26
CA ARG A 39 14.56 -2.95 7.30
C ARG A 39 13.26 -3.30 8.02
N TYR A 40 12.15 -3.06 7.35
CA TYR A 40 10.83 -3.41 7.82
C TYR A 40 9.96 -3.93 6.68
N SER A 41 8.93 -4.69 7.00
CA SER A 41 7.88 -5.03 6.05
C SER A 41 6.66 -4.12 6.22
N ALA A 42 5.85 -3.96 5.18
CA ALA A 42 4.52 -3.36 5.32
C ALA A 42 3.44 -4.42 5.05
N LEU A 43 2.27 -4.29 5.69
CA LEU A 43 1.12 -5.16 5.45
C LEU A 43 0.05 -4.44 4.62
N SER A 44 -0.35 -5.07 3.52
CA SER A 44 -1.50 -4.68 2.71
C SER A 44 -2.62 -5.71 2.90
N TYR A 45 -3.74 -5.30 3.48
CA TYR A 45 -4.85 -6.20 3.84
C TYR A 45 -6.21 -5.50 3.91
N VAL A 46 -7.28 -6.28 3.96
CA VAL A 46 -8.65 -5.78 4.18
C VAL A 46 -8.98 -5.78 5.66
N TRP A 47 -9.40 -4.63 6.18
CA TRP A 47 -9.82 -4.55 7.59
C TRP A 47 -11.09 -5.37 7.88
N GLY A 48 -12.05 -5.38 6.95
CA GLY A 48 -13.36 -6.02 7.10
C GLY A 48 -14.38 -5.17 7.85
N SER A 49 -15.56 -5.74 8.14
CA SER A 49 -16.65 -5.10 8.91
C SER A 49 -16.60 -5.38 10.41
N GLY A 50 -15.63 -6.18 10.88
CA GLY A 50 -15.47 -6.55 12.30
C GLY A 50 -14.60 -5.59 13.10
N ASP A 51 -14.57 -5.79 14.42
CA ASP A 51 -13.69 -5.07 15.35
C ASP A 51 -12.23 -5.48 15.09
N THR A 52 -11.55 -4.68 14.27
CA THR A 52 -10.09 -4.81 14.07
C THR A 52 -9.39 -4.17 15.26
N LEU A 53 -8.39 -4.84 15.83
CA LEU A 53 -7.54 -4.23 16.87
C LEU A 53 -6.89 -2.96 16.30
N ARG A 54 -7.11 -1.84 16.98
CA ARG A 54 -6.66 -0.51 16.55
C ARG A 54 -5.95 0.22 17.67
N THR A 55 -4.96 1.03 17.29
CA THR A 55 -4.29 1.92 18.24
C THR A 55 -5.01 3.27 18.29
N THR A 56 -5.29 3.74 19.50
CA THR A 56 -5.88 5.05 19.81
C THR A 56 -5.03 5.76 20.84
N LYS A 57 -5.30 7.05 21.11
CA LYS A 57 -4.62 7.81 22.19
C LYS A 57 -4.72 7.13 23.54
N ALA A 58 -5.81 6.40 23.80
CA ALA A 58 -6.01 5.66 25.04
C ALA A 58 -5.22 4.34 25.10
N THR A 59 -5.02 3.67 23.96
CA THR A 59 -4.40 2.33 23.90
C THR A 59 -2.92 2.34 23.54
N ILE A 60 -2.40 3.42 22.97
CA ILE A 60 -0.99 3.53 22.54
C ILE A 60 -0.01 3.17 23.66
N SER A 61 -0.17 3.72 24.86
CA SER A 61 0.72 3.41 26.00
C SER A 61 0.68 1.94 26.42
N ALA A 62 -0.44 1.25 26.20
CA ALA A 62 -0.53 -0.19 26.43
C ALA A 62 0.18 -0.95 25.29
N HIS A 63 -0.08 -0.59 24.04
CA HIS A 63 0.52 -1.23 22.87
C HIS A 63 2.05 -1.06 22.80
N THR A 64 2.60 0.06 23.28
CA THR A 64 4.05 0.26 23.40
C THR A 64 4.70 -0.64 24.45
N ARG A 65 3.95 -1.02 25.50
CA ARG A 65 4.43 -1.99 26.51
C ARG A 65 4.31 -3.44 26.05
N GLY A 66 3.52 -3.71 25.02
CA GLY A 66 3.30 -5.04 24.49
C GLY A 66 1.86 -5.28 24.06
N ILE A 67 1.71 -6.03 22.98
CA ILE A 67 0.44 -6.54 22.46
C ILE A 67 0.48 -8.06 22.60
N ALA A 68 -0.52 -8.62 23.29
CA ALA A 68 -0.63 -10.06 23.42
C ALA A 68 -0.99 -10.67 22.06
N ARG A 69 -0.22 -11.66 21.59
CA ARG A 69 -0.46 -12.29 20.27
C ARG A 69 -1.89 -12.85 20.14
N SER A 70 -2.44 -13.40 21.22
CA SER A 70 -3.82 -13.90 21.28
C SER A 70 -4.91 -12.84 21.04
N THR A 71 -4.57 -11.54 21.11
CA THR A 71 -5.51 -10.43 20.85
C THR A 71 -5.43 -9.92 19.42
N LEU A 72 -4.44 -10.37 18.65
CA LEU A 72 -4.29 -9.97 17.26
C LEU A 72 -5.30 -10.72 16.37
N PRO A 73 -5.97 -10.02 15.45
CA PRO A 73 -6.67 -10.67 14.36
C PRO A 73 -5.72 -11.59 13.57
N ARG A 74 -6.24 -12.71 13.09
CA ARG A 74 -5.44 -13.78 12.48
C ARG A 74 -4.57 -13.29 11.32
N THR A 75 -5.06 -12.39 10.48
CA THR A 75 -4.30 -11.84 9.34
C THR A 75 -3.09 -11.02 9.81
N LEU A 76 -3.22 -10.30 10.93
CA LEU A 76 -2.11 -9.52 11.50
C LEU A 76 -1.09 -10.45 12.18
N GLU A 77 -1.56 -11.48 12.88
CA GLU A 77 -0.69 -12.49 13.50
C GLU A 77 0.13 -13.25 12.46
N ASP A 78 -0.51 -13.68 11.36
CA ASP A 78 0.15 -14.34 10.24
C ASP A 78 1.21 -13.42 9.62
N ALA A 79 0.87 -12.14 9.39
CA ALA A 79 1.81 -11.16 8.84
C ALA A 79 3.03 -10.94 9.75
N ILE A 80 2.82 -10.80 11.06
CA ILE A 80 3.91 -10.67 12.06
C ILE A 80 4.79 -11.93 12.03
N THR A 81 4.18 -13.11 11.95
CA THR A 81 4.91 -14.38 11.89
C THR A 81 5.76 -14.47 10.62
N ILE A 82 5.20 -14.09 9.48
CA ILE A 82 5.91 -14.04 8.20
C ILE A 82 7.08 -13.07 8.27
N THR A 83 6.87 -11.85 8.78
CA THR A 83 7.91 -10.84 8.96
C THR A 83 9.08 -11.36 9.78
N HIS A 84 8.79 -12.01 10.90
CA HIS A 84 9.82 -12.61 11.75
C HIS A 84 10.56 -13.73 11.03
N TYR A 85 9.83 -14.61 10.33
CA TYR A 85 10.38 -15.74 9.59
C TYR A 85 11.32 -15.32 8.45
N ILE A 86 11.04 -14.21 7.77
CA ILE A 86 11.92 -13.65 6.74
C ILE A 86 13.07 -12.80 7.31
N GLY A 87 13.25 -12.80 8.64
CA GLY A 87 14.39 -12.18 9.32
C GLY A 87 14.28 -10.68 9.52
N LEU A 88 13.06 -10.13 9.54
CA LEU A 88 12.80 -8.72 9.82
C LEU A 88 12.24 -8.57 11.25
N SER A 89 12.67 -7.52 11.95
CA SER A 89 12.20 -7.22 13.31
C SER A 89 11.11 -6.15 13.35
N TYR A 90 10.71 -5.61 12.20
CA TYR A 90 9.78 -4.50 12.12
C TYR A 90 8.73 -4.73 11.03
N ILE A 91 7.47 -4.46 11.38
CA ILE A 91 6.36 -4.43 10.43
C ILE A 91 5.55 -3.14 10.61
N TRP A 92 5.13 -2.54 9.51
CA TRP A 92 4.14 -1.46 9.52
C TRP A 92 2.75 -2.01 9.19
N ILE A 93 1.80 -1.72 10.07
CA ILE A 93 0.38 -2.09 9.94
C ILE A 93 -0.42 -0.85 10.28
N ASP A 94 -1.17 -0.32 9.31
CA ASP A 94 -1.91 0.94 9.42
C ASP A 94 -2.81 1.03 10.67
N ALA A 95 -3.59 -0.02 10.98
CA ALA A 95 -4.49 -0.06 12.13
C ALA A 95 -3.78 0.09 13.47
N LEU A 96 -2.51 -0.31 13.56
CA LEU A 96 -1.73 -0.31 14.80
C LEU A 96 -0.66 0.80 14.84
N CYS A 97 -0.17 1.25 13.68
CA CYS A 97 0.89 2.25 13.56
C CYS A 97 0.35 3.68 13.40
N ILE A 98 -0.95 3.85 13.14
CA ILE A 98 -1.62 5.16 13.05
C ILE A 98 -2.60 5.30 14.23
N LEU A 99 -2.67 6.48 14.85
CA LEU A 99 -3.68 6.77 15.88
C LEU A 99 -5.03 7.02 15.22
N GLN A 100 -5.94 6.06 15.35
CA GLN A 100 -7.22 6.08 14.62
C GLN A 100 -8.22 7.14 15.12
N ASP A 101 -7.97 7.71 16.30
CA ASP A 101 -8.77 8.76 16.94
C ASP A 101 -8.07 10.14 16.91
N ASP A 102 -6.99 10.28 16.14
CA ASP A 102 -6.26 11.54 15.97
C ASP A 102 -6.23 11.98 14.49
N PRO A 103 -7.08 12.95 14.09
CA PRO A 103 -7.12 13.42 12.71
C PRO A 103 -5.79 14.01 12.20
N GLU A 104 -5.01 14.66 13.06
CA GLU A 104 -3.73 15.27 12.66
C GLU A 104 -2.70 14.18 12.38
N ASP A 105 -2.61 13.19 13.26
CA ASP A 105 -1.73 12.04 13.09
C ASP A 105 -2.12 11.20 11.86
N MET A 106 -3.42 10.91 11.69
CA MET A 106 -3.92 10.22 10.51
C MET A 106 -3.53 10.96 9.24
N GLN A 107 -3.74 12.27 9.17
CA GLN A 107 -3.38 13.05 7.99
C GLN A 107 -1.87 13.02 7.71
N GLN A 108 -1.04 13.10 8.75
CA GLN A 108 0.41 13.02 8.60
C GLN A 108 0.86 11.65 8.08
N GLU A 109 0.37 10.55 8.65
CA GLU A 109 0.74 9.20 8.24
C GLU A 109 0.22 8.86 6.84
N ILE A 110 -1.02 9.26 6.52
CA ILE A 110 -1.59 9.16 5.17
C ILE A 110 -0.73 9.91 4.15
N SER A 111 -0.29 11.13 4.47
CA SER A 111 0.59 11.92 3.59
C SER A 111 1.96 11.29 3.35
N ARG A 112 2.35 10.30 4.18
CA ARG A 112 3.62 9.58 4.11
C ARG A 112 3.48 8.15 3.59
N MET A 113 2.27 7.67 3.30
CA MET A 113 2.04 6.31 2.80
C MET A 113 2.90 5.99 1.58
N ASP A 114 3.15 6.98 0.73
CA ASP A 114 4.00 6.80 -0.45
C ASP A 114 5.43 6.38 -0.07
N LYS A 115 6.00 7.05 0.93
CA LYS A 115 7.33 6.76 1.48
C LYS A 115 7.34 5.48 2.30
N ILE A 116 6.26 5.17 3.02
CA ILE A 116 6.15 3.97 3.83
C ILE A 116 6.25 2.73 2.92
N TYR A 117 5.39 2.62 1.91
CA TYR A 117 5.41 1.46 1.02
C TYR A 117 6.64 1.40 0.11
N SER A 118 7.13 2.54 -0.38
CA SER A 118 8.35 2.56 -1.22
C SER A 118 9.64 2.24 -0.48
N ASN A 119 9.73 2.58 0.82
CA ASN A 119 10.89 2.29 1.64
C ASN A 119 10.82 0.94 2.37
N ALA A 120 9.66 0.29 2.39
CA ALA A 120 9.52 -1.05 2.94
C ALA A 120 10.45 -2.03 2.19
N TYR A 121 11.10 -2.91 2.93
CA TYR A 121 11.95 -3.94 2.34
C TYR A 121 11.12 -4.87 1.46
N VAL A 122 9.95 -5.26 1.96
CA VAL A 122 8.94 -6.06 1.28
C VAL A 122 7.55 -5.72 1.82
N THR A 123 6.57 -5.76 0.93
CA THR A 123 5.16 -5.64 1.32
C THR A 123 4.50 -6.99 1.25
N ILE A 124 3.90 -7.40 2.36
CA ILE A 124 3.11 -8.62 2.50
C ILE A 124 1.68 -8.28 2.08
N VAL A 125 1.16 -8.97 1.06
CA VAL A 125 -0.17 -8.72 0.51
C VAL A 125 -1.07 -9.90 0.84
N ALA A 126 -2.07 -9.67 1.69
CA ALA A 126 -3.08 -10.64 2.10
C ALA A 126 -4.20 -10.74 1.05
N ALA A 127 -3.89 -11.28 -0.13
CA ALA A 127 -4.75 -11.20 -1.31
C ALA A 127 -6.06 -11.99 -1.20
N SER A 128 -6.09 -13.08 -0.42
CA SER A 128 -7.29 -13.92 -0.22
C SER A 128 -8.04 -13.64 1.10
N SER A 129 -7.58 -12.68 1.89
CA SER A 129 -8.23 -12.28 3.15
C SER A 129 -9.41 -11.35 2.85
N THR A 130 -10.62 -11.71 3.25
CA THR A 130 -11.83 -10.87 3.09
C THR A 130 -12.00 -9.88 4.25
N ASP A 131 -11.34 -10.14 5.38
CA ASP A 131 -11.29 -9.30 6.57
C ASP A 131 -10.00 -9.56 7.38
N SER A 132 -9.80 -8.85 8.49
CA SER A 132 -8.61 -9.01 9.35
C SER A 132 -8.58 -10.30 10.17
N SER A 133 -9.70 -11.02 10.29
CA SER A 133 -9.86 -12.22 11.11
C SER A 133 -9.72 -13.54 10.36
N SER A 134 -9.82 -13.51 9.03
CA SER A 134 -9.83 -14.70 8.16
C SER A 134 -8.47 -15.40 8.07
N GLY A 135 -7.37 -14.65 8.23
CA GLY A 135 -6.01 -15.16 8.09
C GLY A 135 -5.48 -14.98 6.67
N ILE A 136 -4.15 -14.95 6.53
CA ILE A 136 -3.50 -14.56 5.27
C ILE A 136 -3.63 -15.62 4.16
N PHE A 137 -3.89 -16.87 4.54
CA PHE A 137 -4.11 -18.02 3.65
C PHE A 137 -5.58 -18.40 3.51
N ALA A 138 -6.52 -17.53 3.89
CA ALA A 138 -7.94 -17.85 3.82
C ALA A 138 -8.35 -18.26 2.39
N THR A 139 -9.10 -19.36 2.27
CA THR A 139 -9.63 -19.82 0.99
C THR A 139 -10.85 -18.98 0.62
N ASP A 140 -10.76 -18.21 -0.46
CA ASP A 140 -11.97 -17.77 -1.14
C ASP A 140 -12.61 -19.01 -1.78
N THR A 141 -13.80 -19.40 -1.30
CA THR A 141 -14.61 -20.46 -1.92
C THR A 141 -15.22 -20.01 -3.24
N SER A 142 -15.09 -18.73 -3.61
CA SER A 142 -15.43 -18.20 -4.93
C SER A 142 -14.25 -18.46 -5.86
N GLY A 143 -14.38 -19.34 -6.85
CA GLY A 143 -13.33 -19.70 -7.81
C GLY A 143 -12.83 -18.59 -8.75
N HIS A 144 -12.77 -17.33 -8.32
CA HIS A 144 -12.13 -16.24 -9.02
C HIS A 144 -10.65 -16.19 -8.63
N PHE A 145 -9.77 -16.45 -9.60
CA PHE A 145 -8.33 -16.29 -9.43
C PHE A 145 -8.03 -14.88 -8.90
N ALA A 146 -7.53 -14.80 -7.67
CA ALA A 146 -7.17 -13.59 -6.94
C ALA A 146 -5.92 -12.90 -7.53
N ARG A 147 -5.98 -12.56 -8.82
CA ARG A 147 -5.22 -11.48 -9.44
C ARG A 147 -6.05 -10.20 -9.57
N GLU A 148 -7.33 -10.23 -9.18
CA GLU A 148 -8.13 -9.02 -9.00
C GLU A 148 -7.56 -8.22 -7.81
N ILE A 149 -6.66 -7.30 -8.13
CA ILE A 149 -6.19 -6.25 -7.24
C ILE A 149 -7.43 -5.57 -6.68
N GLN A 150 -7.57 -5.67 -5.36
CA GLN A 150 -8.80 -5.38 -4.64
C GLN A 150 -9.39 -3.99 -4.95
N PRO A 151 -10.72 -3.86 -4.93
CA PRO A 151 -11.46 -2.72 -5.50
C PRO A 151 -11.30 -1.37 -4.79
N ARG A 152 -10.49 -1.28 -3.71
CA ARG A 152 -10.29 -0.05 -2.95
C ARG A 152 -9.09 0.75 -3.46
N ALA A 153 -9.29 2.06 -3.66
CA ALA A 153 -8.26 3.00 -4.13
C ALA A 153 -6.99 3.02 -3.27
N TRP A 154 -7.09 2.68 -1.98
CA TRP A 154 -5.97 2.69 -1.04
C TRP A 154 -5.03 1.49 -1.19
N THR A 155 -5.55 0.28 -1.37
CA THR A 155 -4.77 -0.96 -1.64
C THR A 155 -3.90 -0.85 -2.90
N PHE A 156 -4.25 0.08 -3.80
CA PHE A 156 -3.54 0.37 -5.04
C PHE A 156 -2.21 1.10 -4.80
N GLN A 157 -2.15 2.07 -3.89
CA GLN A 157 -0.89 2.76 -3.55
C GLN A 157 0.14 1.79 -2.94
N GLU A 158 -0.34 0.83 -2.15
CA GLU A 158 0.45 -0.20 -1.44
C GLU A 158 1.10 -1.16 -2.45
N GLY A 159 0.35 -1.60 -3.47
CA GLY A 159 0.84 -2.51 -4.50
C GLY A 159 1.74 -1.87 -5.57
N LEU A 160 1.61 -0.55 -5.78
CA LEU A 160 2.31 0.18 -6.84
C LEU A 160 3.66 0.76 -6.38
N LEU A 161 3.78 1.13 -5.11
CA LEU A 161 4.99 1.75 -4.57
C LEU A 161 5.98 0.75 -3.98
N SER A 162 5.51 -0.44 -3.64
CA SER A 162 6.34 -1.48 -3.04
C SER A 162 7.34 -2.07 -4.04
N THR A 163 8.62 -2.02 -3.68
CA THR A 163 9.72 -2.56 -4.50
C THR A 163 9.71 -4.09 -4.58
N ARG A 164 9.35 -4.75 -3.46
CA ARG A 164 9.19 -6.21 -3.36
C ARG A 164 7.81 -6.50 -2.78
N LYS A 165 7.11 -7.48 -3.34
CA LYS A 165 5.79 -7.91 -2.88
C LYS A 165 5.76 -9.42 -2.72
N LEU A 166 5.20 -9.86 -1.61
CA LEU A 166 4.86 -11.26 -1.35
C LEU A 166 3.34 -11.36 -1.29
N TYR A 167 2.76 -11.96 -2.31
CA TYR A 167 1.34 -12.22 -2.39
C TYR A 167 1.04 -13.55 -1.73
N PHE A 168 0.19 -13.52 -0.73
CA PHE A 168 -0.34 -14.70 -0.09
C PHE A 168 -1.78 -14.89 -0.56
N THR A 169 -1.99 -16.01 -1.24
CA THR A 169 -3.32 -16.47 -1.61
C THR A 169 -3.67 -17.76 -0.86
N ALA A 170 -4.89 -18.23 -1.03
CA ALA A 170 -5.35 -19.52 -0.50
C ALA A 170 -4.41 -20.70 -0.81
N ASN A 171 -3.83 -20.74 -2.01
CA ASN A 171 -3.14 -21.94 -2.53
C ASN A 171 -1.70 -21.68 -2.97
N GLU A 172 -1.28 -20.43 -3.10
CA GLU A 172 0.05 -20.07 -3.57
C GLU A 172 0.60 -18.85 -2.86
N VAL A 173 1.93 -18.83 -2.75
CA VAL A 173 2.70 -17.65 -2.40
C VAL A 173 3.47 -17.24 -3.65
N SER A 174 3.25 -16.01 -4.12
CA SER A 174 3.99 -15.47 -5.28
C SER A 174 4.82 -14.26 -4.88
N PHE A 175 5.95 -14.09 -5.55
CA PHE A 175 6.89 -13.00 -5.30
C PHE A 175 7.04 -12.13 -6.55
N GLU A 176 7.04 -10.82 -6.36
CA GLU A 176 7.29 -9.82 -7.40
C GLU A 176 8.34 -8.81 -6.89
N CYS A 177 9.45 -8.57 -7.61
CA CYS A 177 10.27 -7.36 -7.43
C CYS A 177 10.14 -6.51 -8.70
N ARG A 178 9.97 -5.21 -8.48
CA ARG A 178 9.94 -4.21 -9.54
C ARG A 178 11.37 -4.01 -10.07
N ASP A 179 11.76 -4.77 -11.09
CA ASP A 179 12.90 -4.41 -11.94
C ASP A 179 12.43 -3.30 -12.90
N ASN A 180 13.19 -2.21 -12.97
CA ASN A 180 12.78 -0.88 -13.44
C ASN A 180 12.54 -0.78 -14.97
N ARG A 181 11.79 -1.70 -15.58
CA ARG A 181 11.74 -1.80 -17.04
C ARG A 181 10.60 -1.09 -17.74
N ASP A 182 9.56 -0.58 -17.08
CA ASP A 182 8.55 0.22 -17.79
C ASP A 182 7.64 1.04 -16.86
N ALA A 183 8.15 2.16 -16.35
CA ALA A 183 7.37 3.08 -15.53
C ALA A 183 6.27 3.83 -16.32
N THR A 184 6.42 3.98 -17.63
CA THR A 184 5.43 4.65 -18.49
C THR A 184 4.23 3.75 -18.76
N PHE A 185 4.48 2.48 -19.14
CA PHE A 185 3.42 1.48 -19.28
C PHE A 185 2.66 1.26 -17.97
N PHE A 186 3.37 1.36 -16.86
CA PHE A 186 2.81 1.34 -15.52
C PHE A 186 1.85 2.50 -15.25
N TRP A 187 2.15 3.74 -15.68
CA TRP A 187 1.23 4.87 -15.53
C TRP A 187 -0.07 4.69 -16.34
N HIS A 188 0.02 4.18 -17.57
CA HIS A 188 -1.17 3.96 -18.40
C HIS A 188 -2.10 2.87 -17.84
N ASN A 189 -1.54 1.75 -17.37
CA ASN A 189 -2.33 0.73 -16.69
C ASN A 189 -2.91 1.27 -15.38
N LEU A 190 -2.13 2.05 -14.63
CA LEU A 190 -2.55 2.66 -13.37
C LEU A 190 -3.77 3.56 -13.56
N VAL A 191 -3.70 4.46 -14.54
CA VAL A 191 -4.79 5.39 -14.86
C VAL A 191 -6.02 4.64 -15.38
N SER A 192 -5.82 3.63 -16.23
CA SER A 192 -6.90 2.82 -16.78
C SER A 192 -7.67 2.04 -15.71
N GLU A 193 -6.94 1.37 -14.80
CA GLU A 193 -7.53 0.63 -13.68
C GLU A 193 -8.16 1.55 -12.63
N TYR A 194 -7.56 2.71 -12.36
CA TYR A 194 -8.13 3.67 -11.41
C TYR A 194 -9.43 4.29 -11.96
N SER A 195 -9.47 4.57 -13.26
CA SER A 195 -10.64 5.16 -13.94
C SER A 195 -11.83 4.21 -14.09
N SER A 196 -11.58 2.89 -14.16
CA SER A 196 -12.63 1.86 -14.28
C SER A 196 -13.27 1.46 -12.95
N ARG A 197 -12.75 1.92 -11.81
CA ARG A 197 -13.28 1.58 -10.48
C ARG A 197 -14.40 2.54 -10.06
N LEU A 198 -15.42 1.98 -9.41
CA LEU A 198 -16.53 2.74 -8.80
C LEU A 198 -16.04 3.48 -7.55
N LEU A 199 -15.48 4.67 -7.75
CA LEU A 199 -15.07 5.53 -6.64
C LEU A 199 -16.30 6.10 -5.95
N THR A 200 -16.33 5.97 -4.61
CA THR A 200 -17.47 6.38 -3.78
C THR A 200 -17.62 7.91 -3.70
N ASP A 201 -16.52 8.65 -3.93
CA ASP A 201 -16.52 10.11 -4.12
C ASP A 201 -15.61 10.48 -5.30
N GLU A 202 -16.15 11.16 -6.30
CA GLU A 202 -15.42 11.56 -7.51
C GLU A 202 -14.44 12.72 -7.26
N ASN A 203 -14.55 13.45 -6.13
CA ASN A 203 -13.66 14.57 -5.80
C ASN A 203 -12.28 14.11 -5.32
N ASP A 204 -12.17 12.85 -4.88
CA ASP A 204 -10.91 12.28 -4.37
C ASP A 204 -10.00 11.70 -5.46
N LYS A 205 -10.44 11.70 -6.73
CA LYS A 205 -9.71 11.08 -7.85
C LYS A 205 -8.28 11.58 -8.01
N LEU A 206 -8.09 12.91 -8.05
CA LEU A 206 -6.79 13.53 -8.26
C LEU A 206 -5.92 13.54 -6.99
N PRO A 207 -6.43 13.88 -5.79
CA PRO A 207 -5.67 13.76 -4.55
C PRO A 207 -5.14 12.35 -4.31
N ALA A 208 -5.92 11.31 -4.60
CA ALA A 208 -5.56 9.91 -4.38
C ALA A 208 -4.41 9.41 -5.28
N VAL A 209 -4.12 10.07 -6.40
CA VAL A 209 -2.99 9.72 -7.28
C VAL A 209 -1.86 10.75 -7.27
N ALA A 210 -2.06 11.91 -6.66
CA ALA A 210 -1.09 13.01 -6.64
C ALA A 210 0.23 12.60 -5.94
N GLY A 211 0.15 11.80 -4.87
CA GLY A 211 1.35 11.25 -4.21
C GLY A 211 2.16 10.33 -5.13
N LEU A 212 1.47 9.51 -5.92
CA LEU A 212 2.07 8.57 -6.85
C LEU A 212 2.71 9.28 -8.05
N ALA A 213 2.04 10.29 -8.58
CA ALA A 213 2.60 11.20 -9.57
C ALA A 213 3.87 11.90 -9.03
N ARG A 214 3.84 12.42 -7.80
CA ARG A 214 5.02 13.06 -7.20
C ARG A 214 6.19 12.09 -7.04
N HIS A 215 5.92 10.84 -6.64
CA HIS A 215 6.94 9.81 -6.49
C HIS A 215 7.59 9.44 -7.83
N MET A 216 6.78 9.25 -8.87
CA MET A 216 7.26 8.96 -10.22
C MET A 216 8.07 10.13 -10.81
N GLN A 217 7.67 11.37 -10.51
CA GLN A 217 8.41 12.56 -10.92
C GLN A 217 9.81 12.62 -10.28
N ILE A 218 9.90 12.29 -8.98
CA ILE A 218 11.18 12.26 -8.24
C ILE A 218 12.09 11.13 -8.73
N GLN A 219 11.53 9.94 -9.02
CA GLN A 219 12.33 8.78 -9.40
C GLN A 219 12.80 8.81 -10.86
N ASN A 220 11.97 9.30 -11.78
CA ASN A 220 12.22 9.14 -13.21
C ASN A 220 12.60 10.44 -13.92
N GLY A 221 12.35 11.59 -13.29
CA GLY A 221 12.43 12.89 -13.95
C GLY A 221 11.34 13.02 -15.02
N GLY A 222 10.32 13.83 -14.74
CA GLY A 222 9.24 14.09 -15.69
C GLY A 222 8.33 15.21 -15.22
N THR A 223 7.65 15.89 -16.14
CA THR A 223 6.77 17.01 -15.82
C THR A 223 5.34 16.51 -15.76
N TYR A 224 4.80 16.40 -14.54
CA TYR A 224 3.42 15.98 -14.34
C TYR A 224 2.45 17.11 -14.70
N LEU A 225 1.53 16.83 -15.62
CA LEU A 225 0.53 17.76 -16.15
C LEU A 225 -0.88 17.20 -15.91
N ALA A 226 -1.47 17.55 -14.76
CA ALA A 226 -2.88 17.30 -14.44
C ALA A 226 -3.38 15.89 -14.81
N GLY A 227 -2.61 14.83 -14.53
CA GLY A 227 -2.98 13.44 -14.85
C GLY A 227 -2.10 12.76 -15.91
N LEU A 228 -1.30 13.51 -16.67
CA LEU A 228 -0.44 12.99 -17.74
C LEU A 228 1.02 13.42 -17.53
N TRP A 229 1.94 12.84 -18.29
CA TRP A 229 3.35 13.25 -18.30
C TRP A 229 3.67 14.05 -19.56
N ALA A 230 4.40 15.17 -19.43
CA ALA A 230 4.76 15.99 -20.59
C ALA A 230 5.61 15.22 -21.61
N GLU A 231 6.44 14.30 -21.12
CA GLU A 231 7.40 13.52 -21.90
C GLU A 231 6.70 12.45 -22.75
N SER A 232 5.55 11.96 -22.32
CA SER A 232 4.70 11.02 -23.06
C SER A 232 3.37 11.63 -23.51
N PHE A 233 3.23 12.97 -23.45
CA PHE A 233 1.97 13.69 -23.63
C PHE A 233 1.18 13.28 -24.89
N GLN A 234 1.89 13.08 -26.01
CA GLN A 234 1.25 12.68 -27.28
C GLN A 234 0.64 11.26 -27.22
N SER A 235 1.32 10.31 -26.58
CA SER A 235 0.82 8.96 -26.36
C SER A 235 -0.24 8.93 -25.26
N ASP A 236 -0.03 9.71 -24.21
CA ASP A 236 -0.91 9.87 -23.05
C ASP A 236 -2.28 10.45 -23.43
N LEU A 237 -2.36 11.30 -24.47
CA LEU A 237 -3.62 11.80 -25.03
C LEU A 237 -4.47 10.74 -25.73
N SER A 238 -3.91 9.57 -26.04
CA SER A 238 -4.59 8.47 -26.72
C SER A 238 -5.24 7.47 -25.73
N TRP A 239 -5.36 7.85 -24.46
CA TRP A 239 -6.03 7.03 -23.44
C TRP A 239 -7.51 6.82 -23.80
N SER A 240 -8.02 5.62 -23.52
CA SER A 240 -9.44 5.30 -23.65
C SER A 240 -9.91 4.62 -22.37
N CYS A 241 -11.14 4.92 -21.98
CA CYS A 241 -11.80 4.23 -20.88
C CYS A 241 -12.59 3.04 -21.45
N PRO A 242 -12.35 1.79 -20.98
CA PRO A 242 -13.19 0.66 -21.34
C PRO A 242 -14.59 0.84 -20.73
N GLU A 243 -15.64 0.67 -21.53
CA GLU A 243 -17.03 0.74 -21.05
C GLU A 243 -17.32 -0.31 -19.95
N PRO A 244 -18.13 0.01 -18.92
CA PRO A 244 -18.93 1.23 -18.76
C PRO A 244 -18.13 2.37 -18.10
N CYS A 245 -17.98 3.49 -18.80
CA CYS A 245 -17.27 4.66 -18.27
C CYS A 245 -18.18 5.54 -17.41
N SER A 246 -17.69 5.99 -16.25
CA SER A 246 -18.38 7.02 -15.46
C SER A 246 -18.59 8.27 -16.33
N ARG A 247 -19.81 8.83 -16.34
CA ARG A 247 -20.11 10.04 -17.10
C ARG A 247 -19.22 11.18 -16.64
N ARG A 248 -18.70 11.96 -17.60
CA ARG A 248 -17.93 13.17 -17.34
C ARG A 248 -18.65 14.08 -16.35
N SER A 249 -17.95 14.58 -15.34
CA SER A 249 -18.54 15.49 -14.37
C SER A 249 -18.96 16.79 -15.07
N THR A 250 -20.10 17.37 -14.68
CA THR A 250 -20.55 18.66 -15.20
C THR A 250 -19.84 19.85 -14.54
N GLN A 251 -19.07 19.59 -13.48
CA GLN A 251 -18.31 20.60 -12.72
C GLN A 251 -16.85 20.64 -13.19
N TYR A 252 -16.32 21.83 -13.45
CA TYR A 252 -14.92 22.00 -13.87
C TYR A 252 -13.97 21.61 -12.73
N ARG A 253 -13.09 20.63 -12.98
CA ARG A 253 -12.11 20.10 -12.00
C ARG A 253 -10.67 20.09 -12.54
N CYS A 254 -10.51 19.69 -13.79
CA CYS A 254 -9.23 19.64 -14.48
C CYS A 254 -9.43 19.95 -15.99
N PRO A 255 -8.34 20.18 -16.73
CA PRO A 255 -8.43 20.39 -18.18
C PRO A 255 -9.11 19.22 -18.89
N SER A 256 -9.81 19.53 -19.99
CA SER A 256 -10.66 18.56 -20.69
C SER A 256 -9.90 17.39 -21.36
N TRP A 257 -8.57 17.47 -21.40
CA TRP A 257 -7.68 16.44 -21.92
C TRP A 257 -7.12 15.52 -20.83
N SER A 258 -7.41 15.80 -19.55
CA SER A 258 -7.06 14.93 -18.43
C SER A 258 -8.04 13.76 -18.31
N TRP A 259 -7.53 12.58 -17.94
CA TRP A 259 -8.36 11.41 -17.65
C TRP A 259 -9.27 11.59 -16.43
N ALA A 260 -8.99 12.56 -15.56
CA ALA A 260 -9.77 12.81 -14.36
C ALA A 260 -10.98 13.76 -14.57
N SER A 261 -11.26 14.16 -15.82
CA SER A 261 -12.33 15.11 -16.17
C SER A 261 -13.72 14.49 -16.22
#